data_AF-A0A924LKV5-F1
#
_entry.id   AF-A0A924LKV5-F1
#
_cell.length_a   1.000
_cell.length_b   1.000
_cell.length_c   1.000
_cell.angle_alpha   90.00
_cell.angle_beta   90.00
_cell.angle_gamma   90.00
#
_symmetry.space_group_name_H-M   'P 1'
#
loop_
_entity.id
_entity.type
_entity.pdbx_description
1 polymer ?
#
loop_
_entity_poly.entity_id
_entity_poly.type
_entity_poly.pdbx_seq_one_letter_code
_entity_poly.pdbx_strand_id
1 'polypeptide(L)' 'MITSVAAILQIARLLLNAGRQVDIQGLDRVVGILCARALDLPPDQGRLVRPSLAILLIELDTLSVAMNAS' A
#
# COMPACT_ATOMS: atom_id res chain seq x y z
N MET A 1 -10.60 2.96 3.43
CA MET A 1 -9.77 3.24 2.23
C MET A 1 -8.34 2.73 2.39
N ILE A 2 -7.63 3.06 3.48
CA ILE A 2 -6.27 2.52 3.71
C ILE A 2 -6.27 0.98 3.83
N THR A 3 -7.22 0.43 4.60
CA THR A 3 -7.41 -1.01 4.78
C THR A 3 -7.70 -1.76 3.48
N SER A 4 -8.47 -1.16 2.56
CA SER A 4 -8.76 -1.77 1.25
C SER A 4 -7.54 -1.80 0.34
N VAL A 5 -6.67 -0.78 0.39
CA VAL A 5 -5.42 -0.78 -0.39
C VAL A 5 -4.44 -1.81 0.16
N ALA A 6 -4.29 -1.91 1.48
CA ALA A 6 -3.42 -2.94 2.10
C ALA A 6 -3.86 -4.37 1.70
N ALA A 7 -5.17 -4.65 1.68
CA ALA A 7 -5.68 -5.95 1.24
C ALA A 7 -5.38 -6.25 -0.24
N ILE A 8 -5.48 -5.23 -1.12
CA ILE A 8 -5.14 -5.38 -2.55
C ILE A 8 -3.65 -5.72 -2.70
N LEU A 9 -2.76 -5.06 -1.96
CA LEU A 9 -1.32 -5.33 -2.00
C LEU A 9 -1.00 -6.74 -1.50
N GLN A 10 -1.69 -7.22 -0.46
CA GLN A 10 -1.54 -8.58 0.03
C GLN A 10 -1.95 -9.62 -1.03
N ILE A 11 -3.07 -9.39 -1.73
CA ILE A 11 -3.52 -10.26 -2.82
C ILE A 11 -2.53 -10.22 -3.99
N ALA A 12 -2.04 -9.04 -4.38
CA ALA A 12 -1.02 -8.88 -5.41
C ALA A 12 0.25 -9.67 -5.07
N ARG A 13 0.71 -9.62 -3.81
CA ARG A 13 1.85 -10.41 -3.35
C ARG A 13 1.61 -11.91 -3.45
N LEU A 14 0.43 -12.39 -3.06
CA LEU A 14 0.09 -13.81 -3.17
C LEU A 14 0.11 -14.29 -4.62
N LEU A 15 -0.36 -13.46 -5.55
CA LEU A 15 -0.35 -13.76 -6.98
C LEU A 15 1.08 -13.79 -7.55
N LEU A 16 1.93 -12.82 -7.20
CA LEU A 16 3.35 -12.82 -7.59
C LEU A 16 4.08 -14.05 -7.08
N ASN A 17 3.89 -14.42 -5.81
CA ASN A 17 4.48 -15.61 -5.22
C ASN A 17 3.99 -16.92 -5.89
N ALA A 18 2.80 -16.90 -6.49
CA ALA A 18 2.28 -18.01 -7.28
C ALA A 18 2.80 -18.02 -8.74
N GLY A 19 3.79 -17.17 -9.07
CA GLY A 19 4.36 -17.05 -10.41
C GLY A 19 3.44 -16.35 -11.42
N ARG A 20 2.42 -15.61 -10.94
CA ARG A 20 1.52 -14.85 -11.81
C ARG A 20 2.04 -13.43 -11.96
N GLN A 21 1.99 -12.92 -13.19
CA GLN A 21 2.23 -11.50 -13.43
C GLN A 21 1.07 -10.69 -12.84
N VAL A 22 1.41 -9.64 -12.12
CA VAL A 22 0.46 -8.68 -11.56
C VAL A 22 0.79 -7.31 -12.10
N ASP A 23 -0.20 -6.69 -12.73
CA ASP A 23 -0.11 -5.29 -13.10
C ASP A 23 -0.60 -4.42 -11.93
N ILE A 24 0.25 -3.50 -11.48
CA ILE A 24 -0.04 -2.53 -10.42
C ILE A 24 -0.22 -1.12 -10.97
N GLN A 25 -0.55 -0.98 -12.25
CA GLN A 25 -0.81 0.30 -12.88
C GLN A 25 -1.83 1.12 -12.07
N GLY A 26 -1.49 2.39 -11.82
CA GLY A 26 -2.34 3.31 -11.07
C GLY A 26 -2.14 3.27 -9.55
N LEU A 27 -1.29 2.38 -9.02
CA LEU A 27 -0.94 2.37 -7.59
C LEU A 27 -0.35 3.72 -7.16
N ASP A 28 0.55 4.32 -7.95
CA ASP A 28 1.14 5.63 -7.66
C ASP A 28 0.10 6.73 -7.47
N ARG A 29 -0.97 6.71 -8.28
CA ARG A 29 -2.07 7.67 -8.17
C ARG A 29 -2.83 7.48 -6.86
N VAL A 30 -3.11 6.24 -6.49
CA VAL A 30 -3.84 5.92 -5.24
C VAL A 30 -2.99 6.27 -4.02
N VAL A 31 -1.70 5.92 -4.05
CA VAL A 31 -0.73 6.28 -3.00
C VAL A 31 -0.60 7.79 -2.89
N GLY A 32 -0.50 8.52 -4.01
CA GLY A 32 -0.46 9.98 -4.01
C GLY A 32 -1.68 10.63 -3.36
N ILE A 33 -2.89 10.12 -3.64
CA ILE A 33 -4.13 10.59 -3.00
C ILE A 33 -4.11 10.28 -1.49
N LEU A 34 -3.62 9.10 -1.09
CA LEU A 34 -3.51 8.75 0.33
C LEU A 34 -2.52 9.64 1.07
N CYS A 35 -1.37 9.93 0.47
CA CYS A 35 -0.37 10.85 1.01
C CYS A 35 -0.94 12.25 1.18
N ALA A 36 -1.60 12.79 0.15
CA ALA A 36 -2.24 14.11 0.22
C ALA A 36 -3.26 14.18 1.36
N ARG A 37 -4.16 13.19 1.44
CA ARG A 37 -5.17 13.13 2.52
C ARG A 37 -4.54 12.97 3.90
N ALA A 38 -3.45 12.23 4.03
CA ALA A 38 -2.76 12.07 5.30
C ALA A 38 -2.09 13.38 5.77
N LEU A 39 -1.60 14.19 4.84
CA LEU A 39 -1.03 15.51 5.13
C LEU A 39 -2.11 16.54 5.54
N ASP A 40 -3.33 16.38 5.02
CA ASP A 40 -4.47 17.26 5.36
C ASP A 40 -5.11 16.94 6.73
N LEU A 41 -4.67 15.87 7.42
CA LEU A 41 -5.27 15.48 8.70
C LEU A 41 -4.81 16.37 9.86
N PRO A 42 -5.74 16.77 10.75
CA PRO A 42 -5.40 17.34 12.04
C PRO A 42 -4.49 16.42 12.87
N PRO A 43 -3.60 16.94 13.73
CA PRO A 43 -2.57 16.14 14.41
C PRO A 43 -3.09 14.99 15.30
N ASP A 44 -4.26 15.13 15.90
CA ASP A 44 -4.97 14.10 16.66
C ASP A 44 -5.47 12.97 15.75
N GLN A 45 -6.09 13.32 14.62
CA GLN A 45 -6.57 12.34 13.63
C GLN A 45 -5.41 11.65 12.91
N GLY A 46 -4.35 12.40 12.60
CA GLY A 46 -3.11 11.89 12.03
C GLY A 46 -2.48 10.81 12.92
N ARG A 47 -2.46 11.01 14.24
CA ARG A 47 -1.96 10.01 15.20
C ARG A 47 -2.77 8.71 15.18
N LEU A 48 -4.08 8.79 14.99
CA LEU A 48 -4.94 7.61 14.91
C LEU A 48 -4.69 6.76 13.65
N VAL A 49 -4.33 7.39 12.52
CA VAL A 49 -4.10 6.67 11.25
C VAL A 49 -2.66 6.21 11.04
N ARG A 50 -1.70 6.73 11.82
CA ARG A 50 -0.27 6.37 11.73
C ARG A 50 -0.01 4.86 11.73
N PRO A 51 -0.61 4.04 12.62
CA PRO A 51 -0.38 2.60 12.60
C PRO A 51 -0.82 1.94 11.28
N SER A 52 -1.96 2.37 10.73
CA SER A 52 -2.47 1.85 9.45
C SER A 52 -1.60 2.26 8.26
N LEU A 53 -1.05 3.47 8.28
CA LEU A 53 -0.11 3.93 7.25
C LEU A 53 1.24 3.20 7.35
N ALA A 54 1.71 2.89 8.55
CA ALA A 54 2.92 2.08 8.75
C ALA A 54 2.75 0.65 8.20
N ILE A 55 1.59 0.02 8.45
CA ILE A 55 1.27 -1.29 7.86
C ILE A 55 1.24 -1.21 6.34
N LEU A 56 0.62 -0.17 5.78
CA LEU A 56 0.56 0.02 4.33
C LEU A 56 1.96 0.16 3.72
N LEU A 57 2.88 0.89 4.38
CA LEU A 57 4.25 1.04 3.94
C LEU A 57 4.99 -0.30 3.90
N ILE A 58 4.85 -1.11 4.95
CA ILE A 58 5.45 -2.46 5.01
C ILE A 58 4.95 -3.34 3.86
N GLU A 59 3.66 -3.32 3.55
CA GLU A 59 3.09 -4.10 2.45
C GLU A 59 3.60 -3.62 1.08
N LEU A 60 3.76 -2.31 0.88
CA LEU A 60 4.35 -1.73 -0.34
C LEU A 60 5.81 -2.15 -0.52
N ASP A 61 6.62 -2.06 0.54
CA ASP A 61 8.03 -2.46 0.50
C ASP A 61 8.17 -3.95 0.21
N THR A 62 7.34 -4.77 0.85
CA THR A 62 7.34 -6.23 0.63
C THR A 62 6.95 -6.58 -0.79
N LEU A 63 5.95 -5.89 -1.36
CA LEU A 63 5.53 -6.10 -2.74
C LEU A 63 6.64 -5.71 -3.72
N SER A 64 7.31 -4.58 -3.48
CA SER A 64 8.44 -4.12 -4.30
C SER A 64 9.58 -5.14 -4.34
N VAL A 65 9.93 -5.73 -3.19
CA VAL A 65 10.92 -6.81 -3.12
C VAL A 65 10.49 -8.04 -3.92
N ALA A 66 9.23 -8.47 -3.79
CA ALA A 66 8.71 -9.63 -4.53
C ALA A 66 8.74 -9.42 -6.05
N MET A 67 8.41 -8.21 -6.52
CA MET A 67 8.45 -7.86 -7.95
C MET A 67 9.87 -7.81 -8.52
N ASN A 68 10.86 -7.41 -7.72
CA ASN A 68 12.26 -7.39 -8.17
C ASN A 68 12.95 -8.77 -8.10
N ALA A 69 12.32 -9.75 -7.42
CA ALA A 69 12.84 -11.10 -7.27
C ALA A 69 12.22 -12.11 -8.28
N SER A 70 11.23 -11.67 -9.06
CA SER A 70 10.55 -12.46 -10.10
C SER A 70 11.06 -12.12 -11.50
#